data_AF-A0A5S9M8H3-F1
#
_entry.id   AF-A0A5S9M8H3-F1
#
_cell.length_a   1.000
_cell.length_b   1.000
_cell.length_c   1.000
_cell.angle_alpha   90.00
_cell.angle_beta   90.00
_cell.angle_gamma   90.00
#
_symmetry.space_group_name_H-M   'P 1'
#
loop_
_entity.id
_entity.type
_entity.pdbx_description
1 polymer ?
#
loop_
_entity_poly.entity_id
_entity_poly.type
_entity_poly.pdbx_seq_one_letter_code
_entity_poly.pdbx_strand_id
1 'polypeptide(L)' 'MVRDRGDWCISRQRVWGVPIPVFYAENGEPIITDETIQHVSQLFREHGSNIWFEKRSKRAIARRLYTSRQPEW' A
#
# COMPACT_ATOMS: atom_id res chain seq x y z
N MET A 1 -16.13 -18.42 20.24
CA MET A 1 -14.95 -17.57 19.88
C MET A 1 -14.36 -18.03 18.53
N VAL A 2 -13.84 -17.11 17.71
CA VAL A 2 -13.76 -17.15 16.23
C VAL A 2 -15.14 -17.19 15.58
N ARG A 3 -15.98 -18.19 15.90
CA ARG A 3 -17.32 -18.35 15.30
C ARG A 3 -18.24 -17.15 15.51
N ASP A 4 -18.14 -16.47 16.65
CA ASP A 4 -19.00 -15.34 17.05
C ASP A 4 -18.26 -14.00 17.02
N ARG A 5 -17.10 -13.94 16.37
CA ARG A 5 -16.31 -12.70 16.29
C ARG A 5 -16.88 -11.83 15.17
N GLY A 6 -17.31 -10.61 15.52
CA GLY A 6 -17.65 -9.58 14.53
C GLY A 6 -16.44 -9.06 13.76
N ASP A 7 -16.67 -8.08 12.89
CA ASP A 7 -15.64 -7.52 12.02
C ASP A 7 -14.45 -6.97 12.80
N TRP A 8 -13.25 -7.19 12.24
CA TRP A 8 -12.03 -6.66 12.81
C TRP A 8 -11.63 -5.35 12.12
N CYS A 9 -11.95 -4.23 12.76
CA CYS A 9 -11.46 -2.94 12.31
C CYS A 9 -9.96 -2.81 12.59
N ILE A 10 -9.15 -2.96 11.53
CA ILE A 10 -7.68 -2.86 11.58
C ILE A 10 -7.13 -1.46 11.25
N SER A 11 -7.91 -0.60 10.59
CA SER A 11 -7.46 0.73 10.15
C SER A 11 -7.66 1.79 11.23
N ARG A 12 -6.77 2.77 11.30
CA ARG A 12 -6.85 3.94 12.19
C ARG A 12 -6.29 5.16 11.48
N GLN A 13 -6.89 6.33 11.66
CA GLN A 13 -6.38 7.60 11.16
C GLN A 13 -5.31 8.15 12.11
N ARG A 14 -4.10 7.58 12.04
CA ARG A 14 -2.94 7.99 12.86
C ARG A 14 -1.66 7.92 12.02
N VAL A 15 -0.67 8.73 12.39
CA VAL A 15 0.65 8.76 11.74
C VAL A 15 1.63 7.74 12.33
N TRP A 16 1.45 7.38 13.61
CA TRP A 16 2.32 6.43 14.29
C TRP A 16 1.75 5.01 14.17
N GLY A 17 2.47 4.15 13.46
CA GLY A 17 2.10 2.76 13.20
C GLY A 17 2.66 2.26 11.86
N VAL A 18 2.27 1.05 11.48
CA VAL A 18 2.58 0.47 10.16
C VAL A 18 1.48 0.88 9.17
N PRO A 19 1.82 1.56 8.07
CA PRO A 19 0.86 1.91 7.03
C PRO A 19 0.26 0.66 6.36
N ILE A 20 -1.03 0.71 6.04
CA ILE A 20 -1.67 -0.33 5.21
C ILE A 20 -1.29 -0.04 3.75
N PRO A 21 -0.60 -0.96 3.04
CA PRO A 21 0.00 -0.69 1.74
C PRO A 21 -1.02 -0.75 0.59
N VAL A 22 -1.99 0.17 0.62
CA VAL A 22 -3.02 0.33 -0.42
C VAL A 22 -2.78 1.62 -1.19
N PHE A 23 -2.79 1.51 -2.51
CA PHE A 23 -2.78 2.66 -3.41
C PHE A 23 -4.15 2.80 -4.05
N TYR A 24 -4.46 4.01 -4.53
CA TYR A 24 -5.67 4.29 -5.28
C TYR A 24 -5.28 4.89 -6.63
N ALA A 25 -5.87 4.39 -7.71
CA ALA A 25 -5.81 5.02 -9.02
C ALA A 25 -6.57 6.35 -9.02
N GLU A 26 -6.37 7.18 -10.04
CA GLU A 26 -7.04 8.47 -10.17
C GLU A 26 -8.57 8.34 -10.28
N ASN A 27 -9.06 7.22 -10.81
CA ASN A 27 -10.48 6.88 -10.86
C ASN A 27 -11.05 6.36 -9.53
N GLY A 28 -10.23 6.30 -8.46
CA GLY A 28 -10.63 5.81 -7.14
C GLY A 28 -10.59 4.29 -6.97
N GLU A 29 -10.14 3.52 -7.97
CA GLU A 29 -9.98 2.08 -7.81
C GLU A 29 -8.80 1.73 -6.89
N PRO A 30 -8.97 0.78 -5.95
CA PRO A 30 -7.87 0.31 -5.14
C PRO A 30 -6.88 -0.52 -5.98
N ILE A 31 -5.59 -0.24 -5.81
CA ILE A 31 -4.48 -1.01 -6.37
C ILE A 31 -3.80 -1.74 -5.20
N ILE A 32 -4.12 -3.03 -5.08
CA ILE A 32 -3.58 -3.93 -4.06
C ILE A 32 -3.29 -5.25 -4.77
N THR A 33 -2.03 -5.51 -5.11
CA THR A 33 -1.59 -6.74 -5.77
C THR A 33 -0.42 -7.34 -5.00
N ASP A 34 -0.13 -8.61 -5.23
CA ASP A 34 1.04 -9.25 -4.60
C ASP A 34 2.34 -8.51 -4.95
N GLU A 35 2.46 -8.00 -6.18
CA GLU A 35 3.62 -7.20 -6.58
C GLU A 35 3.71 -5.89 -5.78
N THR A 36 2.60 -5.17 -5.58
CA THR A 36 2.61 -3.90 -4.84
C THR A 36 2.97 -4.14 -3.38
N ILE A 37 2.40 -5.18 -2.77
CA ILE A 37 2.64 -5.56 -1.38
C ILE A 37 4.10 -6.00 -1.20
N GLN A 38 4.63 -6.85 -2.08
CA GLN A 38 6.01 -7.32 -2.02
C GLN A 38 7.00 -6.17 -2.17
N HIS A 39 6.76 -5.25 -3.10
CA HIS A 39 7.62 -4.09 -3.28
C HIS A 39 7.68 -3.20 -2.03
N VAL A 40 6.51 -2.90 -1.43
CA VAL A 40 6.46 -2.12 -0.18
C VAL A 40 7.10 -2.87 0.98
N SER A 41 6.91 -4.19 1.06
CA SER A 41 7.54 -5.04 2.07
C SER A 41 9.07 -4.98 2.00
N GLN A 42 9.64 -5.02 0.78
CA GLN A 42 11.09 -4.87 0.57
C GLN A 42 11.59 -3.50 1.02
N LEU A 43 10.89 -2.41 0.64
CA LEU A 43 11.24 -1.06 1.08
C LEU A 43 11.18 -0.92 2.61
N PHE A 44 10.16 -1.50 3.25
CA PHE A 44 10.04 -1.48 4.71
C PHE A 44 11.13 -2.31 5.38
N ARG A 45 11.56 -3.41 4.76
CA ARG A 45 12.68 -4.23 5.24
C ARG A 45 14.00 -3.45 5.19
N GLU A 46 14.24 -2.69 4.13
CA GLU A 46 15.49 -1.95 3.92
C GLU A 46 15.55 -0.62 4.70
N HIS A 47 14.44 0.10 4.77
CA HIS A 47 14.40 1.49 5.26
C HIS A 47 13.48 1.72 6.47
N GLY A 48 12.77 0.68 6.92
CA GLY A 48 11.72 0.81 7.93
C GLY A 48 10.43 1.42 7.38
N SER A 49 9.34 1.39 8.15
CA SER A 49 8.02 1.86 7.70
C SER A 49 7.92 3.37 7.49
N ASN A 50 8.87 4.15 8.02
CA ASN A 50 8.90 5.60 7.87
C ASN A 50 9.06 6.02 6.39
N ILE A 51 9.68 5.18 5.57
CA ILE A 51 9.86 5.40 4.13
C ILE A 51 8.54 5.67 3.39
N TRP A 52 7.42 5.17 3.92
CA TRP A 52 6.07 5.38 3.38
C TRP A 52 5.66 6.86 3.35
N PHE A 53 6.15 7.65 4.31
CA PHE A 53 5.79 9.05 4.45
C PHE A 53 6.71 9.99 3.66
N GLU A 54 7.82 9.48 3.15
CA GLU A 54 8.78 10.25 2.38
C GLU A 54 8.31 10.51 0.93
N LYS A 55 8.39 11.77 0.50
CA LYS A 55 7.89 12.22 -0.82
C LYS A 55 8.55 11.49 -2.01
N ARG A 56 9.85 11.20 -1.91
CA ARG A 56 10.62 10.53 -2.97
C ARG A 56 10.16 9.08 -3.16
N SER A 57 9.88 8.39 -2.04
CA SER A 57 9.44 7.00 -1.99
C SER A 57 8.05 6.81 -2.58
N LYS A 58 7.10 7.71 -2.28
CA LYS A 58 5.75 7.66 -2.88
C LYS A 58 5.76 7.68 -4.40
N ARG A 59 6.62 8.50 -5.01
CA ARG A 59 6.75 8.58 -6.47
C ARG A 59 7.41 7.34 -7.07
N ALA A 60 8.41 6.78 -6.41
CA ALA A 60 9.07 5.54 -6.83
C ALA A 60 8.11 4.34 -6.76
N ILE A 61 7.38 4.22 -5.66
CA ILE A 61 6.38 3.17 -5.45
C ILE A 61 5.26 3.30 -6.50
N ALA A 62 4.67 4.49 -6.66
CA ALA A 62 3.60 4.72 -7.62
C ALA A 62 4.03 4.46 -9.08
N ARG A 63 5.23 4.93 -9.49
CA ARG A 63 5.68 4.83 -10.89
C ARG A 63 5.78 3.38 -11.39
N ARG A 64 6.16 2.44 -10.52
CA ARG A 64 6.21 1.02 -10.89
C ARG A 64 4.82 0.41 -11.11
N LEU A 65 3.81 0.93 -10.43
CA LEU A 65 2.42 0.44 -10.54
C LEU A 65 1.74 0.90 -11.83
N TYR A 66 1.99 2.15 -12.25
CA TYR A 66 1.43 2.69 -13.50
C TYR A 66 1.90 1.92 -14.75
N THR A 67 3.13 1.41 -14.77
CA THR A 67 3.66 0.63 -15.91
C THR A 67 2.99 -0.74 -16.06
N SER A 68 2.45 -1.31 -14.98
CA SER A 68 1.79 -2.64 -15.02
C SER A 68 0.35 -2.64 -15.55
N ARG A 69 -0.25 -1.45 -15.76
CA ARG A 69 -1.70 -1.29 -15.97
C ARG A 69 -2.13 -0.40 -17.14
N GLN A 70 -1.28 -0.14 -18.12
CA GLN A 70 -1.76 0.44 -19.39
C GLN A 70 -2.60 -0.64 -20.11
N PRO A 71 -3.91 -0.46 -20.34
CA PRO A 71 -4.58 -1.16 -21.42
C PRO A 71 -3.99 -0.60 -22.72
N GLU A 72 -3.67 -1.46 -23.68
CA GLU A 72 -3.28 -1.02 -25.02
C GLU A 72 -4.49 -0.38 -25.72
N TRP A 73 -4.66 0.94 -25.57
CA TRP A 73 -5.45 1.82 -26.45
C TRP A 73 -4.85 3.22 -26.45
#